data_AF-A0A927ULW3-F1
#
_entry.id   AF-A0A927ULW3-F1
#
_cell.length_a   1.000
_cell.length_b   1.000
_cell.length_c   1.000
_cell.angle_alpha   90.00
_cell.angle_beta   90.00
_cell.angle_gamma   90.00
#
_symmetry.space_group_name_H-M   'P 1'
#
loop_
_entity.id
_entity.type
_entity.pdbx_description
1 polymer ?
#
loop_
_entity_poly.entity_id
_entity_poly.type
_entity_poly.pdbx_seq_one_letter_code
_entity_poly.pdbx_strand_id
1 'polypeptide(L)' 'MIFGKTKKLLEDKENAFKLNLANNYKEAAYKSWKEYEACIMDLRREEKISEKDYNKLIEGVNKYKKTFENIRR' A
#
# COMPACT_ATOMS: atom_id res chain seq x y z
N MET A 1 -0.64 -17.51 0.89
CA MET A 1 -1.72 -17.33 1.89
C MET A 1 -1.21 -16.29 2.87
N ILE A 2 -1.84 -15.12 2.94
CA ILE A 2 -1.43 -14.07 3.87
C ILE A 2 -1.94 -14.44 5.28
N PHE A 3 -1.03 -14.59 6.23
CA PHE A 3 -1.38 -14.87 7.62
C PHE A 3 -2.00 -13.63 8.31
N GLY A 4 -2.91 -13.86 9.27
CA GLY A 4 -3.78 -12.82 9.85
C GLY A 4 -3.08 -11.55 10.34
N LYS A 5 -1.88 -11.64 10.94
CA LYS A 5 -1.11 -10.46 11.38
C LYS A 5 -0.61 -9.61 10.21
N THR A 6 -0.08 -10.26 9.17
CA THR A 6 0.38 -9.61 7.94
C THR A 6 -0.79 -8.98 7.19
N LYS A 7 -1.94 -9.66 7.15
CA LYS A 7 -3.16 -9.13 6.53
C LYS A 7 -3.62 -7.85 7.22
N LYS A 8 -3.70 -7.86 8.56
CA LYS A 8 -4.11 -6.70 9.34
C LYS A 8 -3.14 -5.52 9.15
N LEU A 9 -1.83 -5.78 9.14
CA LEU A 9 -0.82 -4.75 8.87
C LEU A 9 -1.04 -4.08 7.50
N LEU A 10 -1.30 -4.86 6.46
CA LEU A 10 -1.57 -4.36 5.11
C LEU A 10 -2.87 -3.54 5.07
N GLU A 11 -3.93 -4.03 5.70
CA GLU A 11 -5.22 -3.32 5.80
C GLU A 11 -5.08 -1.99 6.57
N ASP A 12 -4.33 -1.96 7.67
CA ASP A 12 -4.09 -0.75 8.46
C ASP A 12 -3.31 0.31 7.63
N LYS A 13 -2.28 -0.12 6.90
CA LYS A 13 -1.50 0.76 6.00
C LYS A 13 -2.34 1.25 4.82
N GLU A 14 -3.19 0.39 4.25
CA GLU A 14 -4.10 0.77 3.17
C GLU A 14 -5.14 1.80 3.64
N ASN A 15 -5.71 1.59 4.82
CA ASN A 15 -6.66 2.53 5.42
C ASN A 15 -6.01 3.88 5.72
N ALA A 16 -4.74 3.90 6.14
CA ALA A 16 -4.04 5.16 6.44
C ALA A 16 -3.98 6.09 5.21
N PHE A 17 -3.57 5.60 4.04
CA PHE A 17 -3.51 6.48 2.86
C PHE A 17 -4.90 6.82 2.33
N LYS A 18 -5.88 5.91 2.40
CA LYS A 18 -7.27 6.19 2.00
C LYS A 18 -7.89 7.27 2.87
N LEU A 19 -7.63 7.24 4.17
CA LEU A 19 -8.12 8.24 5.12
C LEU A 19 -7.45 9.59 4.86
N ASN A 20 -6.15 9.62 4.58
CA ASN A 20 -5.45 10.84 4.19
C ASN A 20 -5.97 11.41 2.85
N LEU A 21 -6.27 10.55 1.85
CA LEU A 21 -6.90 10.96 0.59
C LEU A 21 -8.30 11.55 0.83
N ALA A 22 -9.12 10.91 1.66
CA ALA A 22 -10.47 11.37 1.99
C ALA A 22 -10.47 12.74 2.70
N ASN A 23 -9.45 13.01 3.52
CA ASN A 23 -9.24 14.30 4.18
C ASN A 23 -8.50 15.33 3.30
N ASN A 24 -8.26 15.02 2.02
CA ASN A 24 -7.56 15.89 1.07
C ASN A 24 -6.09 16.22 1.48
N TYR A 25 -5.50 15.43 2.38
CA TYR A 25 -4.10 15.53 2.80
C TYR A 25 -3.19 14.83 1.79
N LYS A 26 -3.07 15.46 0.63
CA LYS A 26 -2.33 14.95 -0.55
C LYS A 26 -0.92 14.44 -0.24
N GLU A 27 -0.13 15.21 0.51
CA GLU A 27 1.25 14.83 0.86
C GLU A 27 1.30 13.67 1.87
N ALA A 28 0.46 13.72 2.90
CA ALA A 28 0.38 12.65 3.90
C ALA A 28 -0.12 11.34 3.27
N ALA A 29 -1.09 11.44 2.36
CA ALA A 29 -1.60 10.32 1.58
C ALA A 29 -0.52 9.71 0.69
N TYR A 30 0.27 10.54 0.00
CA TYR A 30 1.40 10.08 -0.80
C TYR A 30 2.43 9.33 0.06
N LYS A 31 2.80 9.91 1.21
CA LYS A 31 3.75 9.29 2.15
C LYS A 31 3.23 7.93 2.63
N SER A 32 1.99 7.87 3.11
CA SER A 32 1.38 6.61 3.56
C SER A 32 1.26 5.57 2.45
N TRP A 33 0.99 5.98 1.21
CA TRP A 33 0.97 5.09 0.05
C TRP A 33 2.36 4.52 -0.27
N LYS A 34 3.42 5.32 -0.22
CA LYS A 34 4.80 4.85 -0.36
C LYS A 34 5.21 3.89 0.76
N GLU A 35 4.78 4.15 1.99
CA GLU A 35 4.99 3.22 3.11
C GLU A 35 4.27 1.89 2.90
N TYR A 36 3.06 1.92 2.35
CA TYR A 36 2.31 0.70 2.02
C TYR A 36 3.01 -0.13 0.93
N GLU A 37 3.47 0.52 -0.14
CA GLU A 37 4.27 -0.13 -1.20
C GLU A 37 5.54 -0.79 -0.63
N ALA A 38 6.31 -0.04 0.19
CA ALA A 38 7.51 -0.56 0.83
C ALA A 38 7.21 -1.77 1.73
N CYS A 39 6.13 -1.70 2.52
CA CYS A 39 5.71 -2.81 3.37
C CYS A 39 5.40 -4.08 2.57
N ILE A 40 4.75 -3.97 1.41
CA ILE A 40 4.47 -5.11 0.53
C ILE A 40 5.77 -5.72 0.00
N MET A 41 6.73 -4.88 -0.41
CA MET A 41 8.04 -5.32 -0.90
C MET A 41 8.83 -6.05 0.19
N ASP A 42 8.88 -5.49 1.40
CA ASP A 42 9.57 -6.10 2.54
C ASP A 42 8.95 -7.45 2.91
N LEU A 43 7.62 -7.54 2.95
CA LEU A 43 6.92 -8.80 3.19
C LEU A 43 7.21 -9.87 2.12
N ARG A 44 7.38 -9.47 0.85
CA ARG A 44 7.77 -10.39 -0.22
C ARG A 44 9.22 -10.84 -0.08
N ARG A 45 10.10 -9.91 0.29
CA ARG A 45 11.53 -10.16 0.52
C ARG A 45 11.77 -11.11 1.69
N GLU A 46 10.98 -10.98 2.75
CA GLU A 46 10.99 -11.87 3.91
C GLU A 46 10.20 -13.17 3.68
N GLU A 47 9.71 -13.43 2.46
CA GLU A 47 8.89 -14.59 2.09
C GLU A 47 7.63 -14.79 2.96
N LYS A 48 7.16 -13.72 3.62
CA LYS A 48 5.95 -13.71 4.46
C LYS A 48 4.65 -13.71 3.65
N ILE A 49 4.74 -13.35 2.37
CA ILE A 49 3.64 -13.42 1.41
C ILE A 49 4.05 -14.17 0.16
N SER A 50 3.11 -14.90 -0.43
CA SER A 50 3.36 -15.61 -1.68
C SER A 50 3.46 -14.63 -2.86
N GLU A 51 4.11 -15.04 -3.95
CA GLU A 51 4.18 -14.24 -5.18
C GLU A 51 2.80 -13.88 -5.73
N LYS A 52 1.84 -14.82 -5.67
CA LYS A 52 0.45 -14.59 -6.05
C LYS A 52 -0.20 -13.48 -5.21
N ASP A 53 0.05 -13.47 -3.90
CA ASP A 53 -0.48 -12.47 -2.98
C ASP A 53 0.19 -11.10 -3.24
N TYR A 54 1.51 -11.09 -3.41
CA TYR A 54 2.28 -9.91 -3.78
C TYR A 54 1.76 -9.26 -5.08
N ASN A 55 1.55 -10.05 -6.14
CA ASN A 55 1.07 -9.55 -7.42
C ASN A 55 -0.31 -8.89 -7.30
N LYS A 56 -1.20 -9.43 -6.47
CA LYS A 56 -2.51 -8.79 -6.20
C LYS A 56 -2.37 -7.47 -5.44
N LEU A 57 -1.52 -7.44 -4.42
CA LEU A 57 -1.31 -6.25 -3.59
C LEU A 57 -0.67 -5.11 -4.40
N ILE A 58 0.36 -5.43 -5.18
CA ILE A 58 1.08 -4.44 -5.98
C ILE A 58 0.22 -3.90 -7.13
N GLU A 59 -0.70 -4.71 -7.69
CA GLU A 59 -1.69 -4.22 -8.65
C GLU A 59 -2.61 -3.15 -8.01
N GLY A 60 -3.04 -3.38 -6.77
CA GLY A 60 -3.78 -2.40 -5.97
C GLY A 60 -3.00 -1.09 -5.77
N VAL A 61 -1.74 -1.20 -5.35
CA VAL A 61 -0.82 -0.05 -5.19
C VAL A 61 -0.66 0.73 -6.50
N ASN A 62 -0.47 0.02 -7.62
CA ASN A 62 -0.28 0.62 -8.94
C ASN A 62 -1.52 1.37 -9.46
N LYS A 63 -2.73 0.99 -9.06
CA LYS A 63 -3.95 1.76 -9.38
C LYS A 63 -3.90 3.16 -8.77
N TYR A 64 -3.43 3.27 -7.54
CA TYR A 64 -3.26 4.56 -6.86
C TYR A 64 -2.01 5.32 -7.30
N LYS A 65 -1.00 4.65 -7.85
CA LYS A 65 0.21 5.29 -8.38
C LYS A 65 -0.09 6.44 -9.33
N LYS A 66 -0.99 6.23 -10.31
CA LYS A 66 -1.38 7.27 -11.27
C LYS A 66 -2.06 8.47 -10.57
N THR A 67 -2.90 8.20 -9.58
CA THR A 67 -3.55 9.25 -8.78
C THR A 67 -2.52 10.08 -8.01
N PHE A 68 -1.56 9.41 -7.38
CA PHE A 68 -0.52 10.04 -6.58
C PHE A 68 0.57 10.74 -7.40
N GLU A 69 0.91 10.23 -8.58
CA GLU A 69 1.82 10.89 -9.52
C GLU A 69 1.23 12.20 -10.07
N ASN A 70 -0.09 12.24 -10.31
CA ASN A 70 -0.78 13.47 -10.71
C ASN A 70 -0.87 14.52 -9.58
N ILE A 71 -0.86 14.09 -8.32
CA ILE A 71 -0.92 15.01 -7.17
C ILE A 71 0.36 15.84 -7.02
N ARG A 72 1.50 15.37 -7.54
CA ARG A 72 2.81 16.05 -7.45
C ARG A 72 3.14 16.94 -8.66
N ARG A 73 2.22 17.04 -9.63
CA ARG A 73 2.36 17.82 -10.87
C ARG A 73 1.62 19.14 -10.75
#